data_AF-A0A9X9XE00-F1
#
_entry.id   AF-A0A9X9XE00-F1
#
_cell.length_a   1.000
_cell.length_b   1.000
_cell.length_c   1.000
_cell.angle_alpha   90.00
_cell.angle_beta   90.00
_cell.angle_gamma   90.00
#
_symmetry.space_group_name_H-M   'P 1'
#
loop_
_entity.id
_entity.type
_entity.pdbx_description
1 polymer ?
#
loop_
_entity_poly.entity_id
_entity_poly.type
_entity_poly.pdbx_seq_one_letter_code
_entity_poly.pdbx_strand_id
1 'polypeptide(L)'
;MRAMPITLSCLMLAAPALGQSGDAAARVRQEAESYLRPCAGVSGDDARWCDLSRSAFVADYLRARAGQYYGQRNVAYMLRGSTPGIAADHTQSCAWRLVIMAQGHSQTDASDTANVRFDCGRISEQDQAAARARAMALAQQIATDPVRNPPRTNPAPRPSGAVDSTARPLGADLPRR
;
A
#
# COMPACT_ATOMS: atom_id res chain seq x y z
N MET A 1 -64.73 -35.17 -24.20
CA MET A 1 -63.91 -34.79 -23.04
C MET A 1 -62.45 -34.98 -23.44
N ARG A 2 -61.70 -33.89 -23.70
CA ARG A 2 -60.27 -33.94 -24.03
C ARG A 2 -59.52 -33.22 -22.90
N ALA A 3 -58.60 -33.93 -22.25
CA ALA A 3 -57.70 -33.37 -21.25
C ALA A 3 -56.44 -32.83 -21.94
N MET A 4 -56.00 -31.63 -21.55
CA MET A 4 -54.72 -31.04 -21.93
C MET A 4 -53.78 -31.05 -20.72
N PRO A 5 -52.50 -31.45 -20.86
CA PRO A 5 -51.52 -31.34 -19.79
C PRO A 5 -50.85 -29.96 -19.79
N ILE A 6 -50.82 -29.31 -18.63
CA ILE A 6 -50.09 -28.08 -18.38
C ILE A 6 -48.65 -28.47 -18.05
N THR A 7 -47.70 -28.17 -18.94
CA THR A 7 -46.26 -28.22 -18.68
C THR A 7 -45.79 -26.82 -18.35
N LEU A 8 -45.55 -26.55 -17.06
CA LEU A 8 -44.96 -25.30 -16.61
C LEU A 8 -43.43 -25.47 -16.58
N SER A 9 -42.76 -24.97 -17.62
CA SER A 9 -41.30 -24.91 -17.71
C SER A 9 -40.73 -23.96 -16.65
N CYS A 10 -39.95 -24.51 -15.72
CA CYS A 10 -39.05 -23.73 -14.87
C CYS A 10 -37.91 -23.15 -15.71
N LEU A 11 -38.04 -21.88 -16.11
CA LEU A 11 -36.92 -21.11 -16.64
C LEU A 11 -35.97 -20.76 -15.49
N MET A 12 -34.93 -21.58 -15.29
CA MET A 12 -33.78 -21.22 -14.46
C MET A 12 -32.94 -20.19 -15.22
N LEU A 13 -33.16 -18.90 -14.94
CA LEU A 13 -32.28 -17.83 -15.38
C LEU A 13 -30.97 -17.90 -14.59
N ALA A 14 -29.97 -18.56 -15.15
CA ALA A 14 -28.58 -18.47 -14.69
C ALA A 14 -27.98 -17.14 -15.18
N ALA A 15 -27.84 -16.16 -14.29
CA ALA A 15 -27.09 -14.93 -14.59
C ALA A 15 -25.59 -15.21 -14.53
N PRO A 16 -24.78 -14.68 -15.47
CA PRO A 16 -23.33 -14.84 -15.44
C PRO A 16 -22.72 -13.98 -14.32
N ALA A 17 -21.89 -14.60 -13.48
CA ALA A 17 -21.15 -13.96 -12.39
C ALA A 17 -19.95 -13.11 -12.90
N LEU A 18 -20.24 -12.10 -13.72
CA LEU A 18 -19.26 -11.12 -14.20
C LEU A 18 -19.41 -9.80 -13.42
N GLY A 19 -19.09 -9.79 -12.13
CA GLY A 19 -19.16 -8.57 -11.34
C GLY A 19 -18.66 -8.73 -9.92
N GLN A 20 -17.33 -8.74 -9.73
CA GLN A 20 -16.72 -8.64 -8.38
C GLN A 20 -15.38 -7.89 -8.35
N SER A 21 -14.65 -7.75 -9.46
CA SER A 21 -13.31 -7.13 -9.44
C SER A 21 -13.29 -5.60 -9.32
N GLY A 22 -14.33 -4.92 -9.83
CA GLY A 22 -14.46 -3.45 -9.68
C GLY A 22 -14.75 -3.05 -8.24
N ASP A 23 -15.53 -3.87 -7.53
CA ASP A 23 -15.98 -3.58 -6.17
C ASP A 23 -14.83 -3.69 -5.16
N ALA A 24 -13.93 -4.66 -5.33
CA ALA A 24 -12.78 -4.83 -4.44
C ALA A 24 -11.83 -3.62 -4.50
N ALA A 25 -11.49 -3.14 -5.70
CA ALA A 25 -10.63 -1.97 -5.85
C ALA A 25 -11.27 -0.69 -5.31
N ALA A 26 -12.59 -0.51 -5.48
CA ALA A 26 -13.32 0.63 -4.95
C ALA A 26 -13.36 0.62 -3.41
N ARG A 27 -13.69 -0.53 -2.79
CA ARG A 27 -13.68 -0.69 -1.33
C ARG A 27 -12.29 -0.43 -0.74
N VAL A 28 -11.25 -0.98 -1.36
CA VAL A 28 -9.87 -0.81 -0.93
C VAL A 28 -9.42 0.65 -1.05
N ARG A 29 -9.81 1.34 -2.13
CA ARG A 29 -9.53 2.77 -2.30
C ARG A 29 -10.18 3.59 -1.18
N GLN A 30 -11.45 3.33 -0.88
CA GLN A 30 -12.15 4.02 0.20
C GLN A 30 -11.47 3.81 1.55
N GLU A 31 -11.00 2.60 1.84
CA GLU A 31 -10.20 2.33 3.04
C GLU A 31 -8.89 3.14 3.03
N ALA A 32 -8.15 3.16 1.92
CA ALA A 32 -6.94 3.96 1.79
C ALA A 32 -7.21 5.46 2.02
N GLU A 33 -8.31 5.98 1.46
CA GLU A 33 -8.70 7.38 1.58
C GLU A 33 -9.01 7.80 3.03
N SER A 34 -9.44 6.85 3.88
CA SER A 34 -9.67 7.11 5.31
C SER A 34 -8.40 7.46 6.10
N TYR A 35 -7.21 7.13 5.57
CA TYR A 35 -5.92 7.51 6.17
C TYR A 35 -5.41 8.86 5.68
N LEU A 36 -6.08 9.51 4.72
CA LEU A 36 -5.60 10.77 4.16
C LEU A 36 -5.93 11.95 5.07
N ARG A 37 -4.97 12.85 5.23
CA ARG A 37 -5.10 14.14 5.91
C ARG A 37 -5.06 15.30 4.93
N PRO A 38 -5.87 16.36 5.12
CA PRO A 38 -5.80 17.55 4.28
C PRO A 38 -4.38 18.15 4.25
N CYS A 39 -3.98 18.68 3.11
CA CYS A 39 -2.76 19.47 2.94
C CYS A 39 -2.96 20.94 3.38
N ALA A 40 -3.86 21.19 4.33
CA ALA A 40 -4.16 22.54 4.77
C ALA A 40 -2.98 23.13 5.56
N GLY A 41 -2.67 24.41 5.31
CA GLY A 41 -1.64 25.15 6.04
C GLY A 41 -0.19 24.89 5.60
N VAL A 42 0.03 24.10 4.55
CA VAL A 42 1.34 23.96 3.88
C VAL A 42 1.33 24.73 2.56
N SER A 43 2.48 25.25 2.15
CA SER A 43 2.62 26.05 0.92
C SER A 43 3.87 25.65 0.12
N GLY A 44 3.94 26.07 -1.14
CA GLY A 44 5.08 25.78 -2.01
C GLY A 44 5.35 24.28 -2.17
N ASP A 45 6.61 23.88 -1.99
CA ASP A 45 7.05 22.50 -2.16
C ASP A 45 6.40 21.52 -1.17
N ASP A 46 6.09 21.96 0.05
CA ASP A 46 5.48 21.11 1.07
C ASP A 46 4.04 20.73 0.68
N ALA A 47 3.29 21.66 0.09
CA ALA A 47 1.94 21.39 -0.43
C ALA A 47 2.00 20.36 -1.57
N ARG A 48 2.92 20.55 -2.53
CA ARG A 48 3.13 19.60 -3.63
C ARG A 48 3.54 18.23 -3.11
N TRP A 49 4.42 18.15 -2.13
CA TRP A 49 4.86 16.89 -1.53
C TRP A 49 3.73 16.17 -0.79
N CYS A 50 2.86 16.91 -0.11
CA CYS A 50 1.66 16.37 0.53
C CYS A 50 0.70 15.73 -0.49
N ASP A 51 0.41 16.42 -1.60
CA ASP A 51 -0.48 15.89 -2.65
C ASP A 51 0.10 14.64 -3.34
N LEU A 52 1.42 14.65 -3.60
CA LEU A 52 2.14 13.50 -4.13
C LEU A 52 2.08 12.32 -3.17
N SER A 53 2.29 12.56 -1.88
CA SER A 53 2.25 11.53 -0.84
C SER A 53 0.86 10.90 -0.71
N ARG A 54 -0.21 11.71 -0.72
CA ARG A 54 -1.60 11.22 -0.71
C ARG A 54 -1.89 10.31 -1.90
N SER A 55 -1.49 10.75 -3.10
CA SER A 55 -1.70 9.98 -4.34
C SER A 55 -0.87 8.68 -4.34
N ALA A 56 0.38 8.75 -3.89
CA ALA A 56 1.26 7.59 -3.77
C ALA A 56 0.72 6.57 -2.77
N PHE A 57 0.23 7.03 -1.62
CA PHE A 57 -0.35 6.17 -0.59
C PHE A 57 -1.52 5.35 -1.11
N VAL A 58 -2.50 5.97 -1.79
CA VAL A 58 -3.65 5.23 -2.35
C VAL A 58 -3.19 4.18 -3.37
N ALA A 59 -2.23 4.53 -4.23
CA ALA A 59 -1.68 3.60 -5.21
C ALA A 59 -0.92 2.43 -4.55
N ASP A 60 -0.09 2.70 -3.53
CA ASP A 60 0.63 1.69 -2.76
C ASP A 60 -0.32 0.81 -1.94
N TYR A 61 -1.41 1.37 -1.42
CA TYR A 61 -2.42 0.62 -0.69
C TYR A 61 -3.15 -0.39 -1.60
N LEU A 62 -3.51 0.03 -2.81
CA LEU A 62 -4.07 -0.88 -3.82
C LEU A 62 -3.08 -1.99 -4.20
N ARG A 63 -1.78 -1.66 -4.37
CA ARG A 63 -0.72 -2.64 -4.62
C ARG A 63 -0.52 -3.60 -3.44
N ALA A 64 -0.53 -3.09 -2.21
CA ALA A 64 -0.39 -3.88 -1.00
C ALA A 64 -1.52 -4.92 -0.90
N ARG A 65 -2.75 -4.50 -1.20
CA ARG A 65 -3.96 -5.35 -1.25
C ARG A 65 -4.03 -6.26 -2.48
N ALA A 66 -3.19 -6.04 -3.47
CA ALA A 66 -2.91 -6.99 -4.54
C ALA A 66 -1.79 -7.99 -4.18
N GLY A 67 -1.26 -7.95 -2.94
CA GLY A 67 -0.17 -8.81 -2.49
C GLY A 67 1.22 -8.39 -2.94
N GLN A 68 1.41 -7.16 -3.43
CA GLN A 68 2.72 -6.71 -3.89
C GLN A 68 3.60 -6.24 -2.73
N TYR A 69 4.75 -6.90 -2.58
CA TYR A 69 5.75 -6.65 -1.54
C TYR A 69 6.09 -5.15 -1.34
N TYR A 70 6.44 -4.44 -2.41
CA TYR A 70 6.81 -3.02 -2.29
C TYR A 70 5.63 -2.12 -1.87
N GLY A 71 4.41 -2.44 -2.31
CA GLY A 71 3.21 -1.74 -1.85
C GLY A 71 3.04 -1.89 -0.34
N GLN A 72 3.23 -3.11 0.19
CA GLN A 72 3.13 -3.38 1.63
C GLN A 72 4.19 -2.63 2.44
N ARG A 73 5.45 -2.61 1.98
CA ARG A 73 6.53 -1.86 2.65
C ARG A 73 6.25 -0.37 2.70
N ASN A 74 5.75 0.18 1.60
CA ASN A 74 5.45 1.61 1.49
C ASN A 74 4.27 2.02 2.36
N VAL A 75 3.18 1.25 2.36
CA VAL A 75 2.02 1.51 3.24
C VAL A 75 2.43 1.48 4.71
N ALA A 76 3.18 0.45 5.13
CA ALA A 76 3.68 0.36 6.51
C ALA A 76 4.55 1.58 6.88
N TYR A 77 5.45 1.97 5.98
CA TYR A 77 6.30 3.14 6.18
C TYR A 77 5.50 4.44 6.29
N MET A 78 4.52 4.66 5.42
CA MET A 78 3.73 5.90 5.43
C MET A 78 2.88 6.03 6.69
N LEU A 79 2.27 4.93 7.15
CA LEU A 79 1.47 4.89 8.38
C LEU A 79 2.31 5.01 9.66
N ARG A 80 3.64 4.87 9.58
CA ARG A 80 4.54 5.14 10.72
C ARG A 80 4.47 6.59 11.20
N GLY A 81 4.06 7.55 10.36
CA GLY A 81 3.77 8.93 10.77
C GLY A 81 4.78 10.00 10.34
N SER A 82 5.66 9.72 9.38
CA SER A 82 6.59 10.72 8.82
C SER A 82 6.20 11.23 7.43
N THR A 83 5.02 10.86 6.94
CA THR A 83 4.59 11.16 5.56
C THR A 83 3.51 12.24 5.55
N PRO A 84 3.78 13.42 4.95
CA PRO A 84 2.79 14.49 4.84
C PRO A 84 1.52 14.03 4.12
N GLY A 85 0.37 14.51 4.59
CA GLY A 85 -0.93 14.16 4.02
C GLY A 85 -1.45 12.77 4.40
N ILE A 86 -0.73 12.01 5.23
CA ILE A 86 -1.15 10.69 5.73
C ILE A 86 -1.25 10.73 7.26
N ALA A 87 -2.35 10.24 7.82
CA ALA A 87 -2.51 10.05 9.25
C ALA A 87 -1.61 8.91 9.73
N ALA A 88 -0.88 9.15 10.83
CA ALA A 88 -0.12 8.09 11.48
C ALA A 88 -1.09 7.06 12.08
N ASP A 89 -0.78 5.78 11.87
CA ASP A 89 -1.46 4.65 12.48
C ASP A 89 -0.41 3.57 12.76
N HIS A 90 0.15 3.60 13.98
CA HIS A 90 1.24 2.70 14.36
C HIS A 90 0.79 1.24 14.44
N THR A 91 -0.48 0.99 14.80
CA THR A 91 -1.07 -0.35 14.83
C THR A 91 -1.16 -0.91 13.42
N GLN A 92 -1.66 -0.13 12.46
CA GLN A 92 -1.71 -0.55 11.05
C GLN A 92 -0.32 -0.67 10.42
N SER A 93 0.62 0.21 10.79
CA SER A 93 2.02 0.08 10.37
C SER A 93 2.59 -1.28 10.79
N CYS A 94 2.47 -1.63 12.08
CA CYS A 94 2.87 -2.95 12.58
C CYS A 94 2.12 -4.09 11.87
N ALA A 95 0.81 -3.97 11.66
CA ALA A 95 0.02 -5.00 10.97
C ALA A 95 0.56 -5.29 9.56
N TRP A 96 0.87 -4.26 8.78
CA TRP A 96 1.45 -4.44 7.44
C TRP A 96 2.86 -5.04 7.47
N ARG A 97 3.68 -4.71 8.48
CA ARG A 97 4.98 -5.40 8.67
C ARG A 97 4.80 -6.89 8.93
N LEU A 98 3.80 -7.27 9.72
CA LEU A 98 3.49 -8.67 9.97
C LEU A 98 2.96 -9.38 8.72
N VAL A 99 2.17 -8.72 7.87
CA VAL A 99 1.74 -9.28 6.57
C VAL A 99 2.94 -9.62 5.68
N ILE A 100 3.93 -8.71 5.58
CA ILE A 100 5.14 -8.94 4.78
C ILE A 100 5.86 -10.21 5.24
N MET A 101 6.07 -10.36 6.56
CA MET A 101 6.73 -11.54 7.12
C MET A 101 5.92 -12.81 6.90
N ALA A 102 4.60 -12.75 7.03
CA ALA A 102 3.73 -13.91 6.90
C ALA A 102 3.60 -14.41 5.45
N GLN A 103 3.65 -13.52 4.46
CA GLN A 103 3.54 -13.90 3.05
C GLN A 103 4.84 -14.48 2.46
N GLY A 104 5.98 -14.31 3.14
CA GLY A 104 7.23 -14.96 2.76
C GLY A 104 7.74 -14.58 1.36
N HIS A 105 7.58 -13.32 0.95
CA HIS A 105 8.07 -12.82 -0.35
C HIS A 105 9.57 -13.11 -0.50
N SER A 106 10.02 -13.52 -1.70
CA SER A 106 11.45 -13.75 -1.97
C SER A 106 12.32 -12.51 -1.83
N GLN A 107 11.72 -11.31 -1.90
CA GLN A 107 12.38 -10.03 -1.70
C GLN A 107 12.56 -9.65 -0.22
N THR A 108 11.96 -10.42 0.71
CA THR A 108 12.05 -10.15 2.15
C THR A 108 13.51 -10.25 2.60
N ASP A 109 13.96 -9.26 3.39
CA ASP A 109 15.35 -9.19 3.85
C ASP A 109 15.46 -8.84 5.36
N ALA A 110 16.69 -8.71 5.85
CA ALA A 110 16.95 -8.38 7.26
C ALA A 110 16.33 -7.04 7.69
N SER A 111 16.16 -6.09 6.77
CA SER A 111 15.54 -4.80 7.05
C SER A 111 14.04 -4.94 7.35
N ASP A 112 13.35 -5.94 6.82
CA ASP A 112 11.94 -6.20 7.17
C ASP A 112 11.80 -6.68 8.61
N THR A 113 12.70 -7.54 9.07
CA THR A 113 12.75 -7.97 10.48
C THR A 113 13.06 -6.79 11.41
N ALA A 114 14.00 -5.93 11.04
CA ALA A 114 14.30 -4.72 11.80
C ALA A 114 13.09 -3.77 11.86
N ASN A 115 12.35 -3.63 10.75
CA ASN A 115 11.15 -2.81 10.70
C ASN A 115 10.00 -3.38 11.54
N VAL A 116 9.81 -4.69 11.61
CA VAL A 116 8.85 -5.32 12.55
C VAL A 116 9.20 -4.94 13.99
N ARG A 117 10.47 -5.12 14.39
CA ARG A 117 10.92 -4.78 15.74
C ARG A 117 10.68 -3.30 16.06
N PHE A 118 10.97 -2.43 15.10
CA PHE A 118 10.77 -0.99 15.27
C PHE A 118 9.29 -0.60 15.34
N ASP A 119 8.46 -1.02 14.37
CA ASP A 119 7.07 -0.58 14.27
C ASP A 119 6.20 -1.25 15.36
N CYS A 120 6.38 -2.54 15.61
CA CYS A 120 5.60 -3.28 16.60
C CYS A 120 6.13 -3.09 18.04
N GLY A 121 7.41 -2.77 18.22
CA GLY A 121 7.99 -2.52 19.55
C GLY A 121 7.62 -1.15 20.15
N ARG A 122 6.97 -0.28 19.38
CA ARG A 122 6.58 1.08 19.80
C ARG A 122 5.13 1.22 20.22
N ILE A 123 4.34 0.14 20.15
CA ILE A 123 2.92 0.13 20.49
C ILE A 123 2.68 -0.76 21.71
N SER A 124 1.56 -0.53 22.41
CA SER A 124 1.19 -1.30 23.60
C SER A 124 0.96 -2.78 23.27
N GLU A 125 1.00 -3.68 24.27
CA GLU A 125 0.71 -5.10 24.04
C GLU A 125 -0.71 -5.33 23.50
N GLN A 126 -1.67 -4.53 23.94
CA GLN A 126 -3.04 -4.55 23.43
C GLN A 126 -3.07 -4.18 21.94
N ASP A 127 -2.36 -3.13 21.54
CA ASP A 127 -2.25 -2.72 20.14
C ASP A 127 -1.49 -3.75 19.31
N GLN A 128 -0.48 -4.43 19.88
CA GLN A 128 0.19 -5.53 19.19
C GLN A 128 -0.77 -6.69 18.93
N ALA A 129 -1.68 -7.00 19.87
CA ALA A 129 -2.71 -8.03 19.65
C ALA A 129 -3.68 -7.60 18.54
N ALA A 130 -4.11 -6.34 18.54
CA ALA A 130 -4.94 -5.78 17.47
C ALA A 130 -4.22 -5.80 16.10
N ALA A 131 -2.94 -5.44 16.06
CA ALA A 131 -2.12 -5.47 14.84
C ALA A 131 -1.96 -6.89 14.30
N ARG A 132 -1.76 -7.89 15.16
CA ARG A 132 -1.73 -9.31 14.76
C ARG A 132 -3.06 -9.76 14.15
N ALA A 133 -4.17 -9.44 14.82
CA ALA A 133 -5.51 -9.78 14.31
C ALA A 133 -5.79 -9.11 12.97
N ARG A 134 -5.42 -7.83 12.80
CA ARG A 134 -5.54 -7.15 11.51
C ARG A 134 -4.65 -7.78 10.45
N ALA A 135 -3.40 -8.10 10.77
CA ALA A 135 -2.47 -8.71 9.81
C ALA A 135 -3.02 -10.03 9.26
N MET A 136 -3.61 -10.87 10.12
CA MET A 136 -4.29 -12.09 9.69
C MET A 136 -5.47 -11.79 8.75
N ALA A 137 -6.32 -10.81 9.11
CA ALA A 137 -7.44 -10.41 8.27
C ALA A 137 -6.99 -9.84 6.91
N LEU A 138 -5.92 -9.04 6.87
CA LEU A 138 -5.33 -8.51 5.64
C LEU A 138 -4.76 -9.63 4.77
N ALA A 139 -4.01 -10.56 5.35
CA ALA A 139 -3.45 -11.70 4.63
C ALA A 139 -4.57 -12.57 4.02
N GLN A 140 -5.64 -12.83 4.78
CA GLN A 140 -6.82 -13.53 4.28
C GLN A 140 -7.49 -12.78 3.13
N GLN A 141 -7.72 -11.47 3.28
CA GLN A 141 -8.32 -10.63 2.23
C GLN A 141 -7.48 -10.64 0.96
N ILE A 142 -6.15 -10.56 1.06
CA ILE A 142 -5.25 -10.64 -0.10
C ILE A 142 -5.33 -12.02 -0.76
N ALA A 143 -5.45 -13.09 0.02
CA ALA A 143 -5.55 -14.45 -0.52
C ALA A 143 -6.88 -14.72 -1.23
N THR A 144 -8.00 -14.19 -0.72
CA THR A 144 -9.35 -14.53 -1.25
C THR A 144 -9.96 -13.49 -2.18
N ASP A 145 -9.64 -12.22 -2.00
CA ASP A 145 -10.18 -11.10 -2.78
C ASP A 145 -9.08 -10.06 -3.09
N PRO A 146 -8.01 -10.46 -3.82
CA PRO A 146 -6.94 -9.53 -4.17
C PRO A 146 -7.44 -8.46 -5.12
N VAL A 147 -6.92 -7.23 -4.94
CA VAL A 147 -7.09 -6.18 -5.94
C VAL A 147 -6.46 -6.62 -7.26
N ARG A 148 -7.28 -6.74 -8.31
CA ARG A 148 -6.81 -7.08 -9.66
C ARG A 148 -6.34 -5.82 -10.39
N ASN A 149 -5.27 -5.94 -11.18
CA ASN A 149 -4.71 -4.85 -11.98
C ASN A 149 -4.46 -3.56 -11.16
N PRO A 150 -3.70 -3.61 -10.05
CA PRO A 150 -3.39 -2.43 -9.27
C PRO A 150 -2.56 -1.42 -10.11
N PRO A 151 -2.56 -0.12 -9.74
CA PRO A 151 -1.73 0.87 -10.42
C PRO A 151 -0.28 0.41 -10.48
N ARG A 152 0.31 0.47 -11.69
CA ARG A 152 1.73 0.21 -11.88
C ARG A 152 2.54 1.16 -11.00
N THR A 153 3.69 0.70 -10.52
CA THR A 153 4.63 1.61 -9.87
C THR A 153 4.95 2.73 -10.85
N ASN A 154 4.75 3.98 -10.44
CA ASN A 154 5.37 5.07 -11.17
C ASN A 154 6.89 4.80 -11.09
N PRO A 155 7.63 4.85 -12.20
CA PRO A 155 9.09 4.91 -12.10
C PRO A 155 9.41 6.05 -11.14
N ALA A 156 10.36 5.82 -10.21
CA ALA A 156 10.81 6.85 -9.31
C ALA A 156 11.01 8.16 -10.11
N PRO A 157 10.54 9.32 -9.61
CA PRO A 157 10.87 10.58 -10.25
C PRO A 157 12.37 10.58 -10.51
N ARG A 158 12.80 10.69 -11.77
CA ARG A 158 14.23 10.87 -12.04
C ARG A 158 14.63 12.08 -11.20
N PRO A 159 15.67 11.99 -10.35
CA PRO A 159 16.13 13.16 -9.62
C PRO A 159 16.43 14.24 -10.65
N SER A 160 15.58 15.26 -10.71
CA SER A 160 15.84 16.50 -11.43
C SER A 160 16.88 17.26 -10.63
N GLY A 161 18.14 16.80 -10.69
CA GLY A 161 19.20 17.38 -9.87
C GLY A 161 20.48 16.56 -9.71
N ALA A 162 20.81 15.65 -10.63
CA ALA A 162 22.20 15.18 -10.72
C ALA A 162 23.03 16.26 -11.44
N VAL A 163 24.02 16.76 -10.70
CA VAL A 163 25.18 17.61 -11.06
C VAL A 163 24.97 19.12 -11.20
N ASP A 164 24.99 19.84 -10.08
CA ASP A 164 25.66 21.15 -10.07
C ASP A 164 27.13 20.94 -9.65
N SER A 165 28.03 21.33 -10.54
CA SER A 165 29.44 20.93 -10.59
C SER A 165 30.32 21.71 -9.61
N THR A 166 30.12 21.52 -8.31
CA THR A 166 31.01 22.11 -7.27
C THR A 166 31.93 21.11 -6.58
N ALA A 167 32.03 19.88 -7.08
CA ALA A 167 33.16 19.00 -6.76
C ALA A 167 34.44 19.55 -7.44
N ARG A 168 35.11 20.50 -6.78
CA ARG A 168 36.52 20.84 -7.06
C ARG A 168 37.35 19.55 -6.94
N PRO A 169 38.19 19.19 -7.92
CA PRO A 169 39.14 18.10 -7.74
C PRO A 169 40.14 18.46 -6.62
N LEU A 170 40.18 17.66 -5.57
CA LEU A 170 41.33 17.60 -4.68
C LEU A 170 42.46 16.92 -5.44
N GLY A 171 43.40 17.70 -5.97
CA GLY A 171 44.68 17.18 -6.46
C GLY A 171 45.12 17.72 -7.81
N ALA A 172 45.69 18.92 -7.81
CA ALA A 172 46.66 19.35 -8.83
C ALA A 172 47.45 20.56 -8.33
N ASP A 173 48.19 20.40 -7.24
CA ASP A 173 49.31 21.30 -6.90
C ASP A 173 50.46 20.46 -6.34
N LEU A 174 51.25 19.90 -7.25
CA LEU A 174 52.66 19.60 -7.00
C LEU A 174 53.47 20.52 -7.92
N PRO A 175 54.24 21.47 -7.38
CA PRO A 175 55.16 22.23 -8.21
C PRO A 175 56.30 21.32 -8.68
N ARG A 176 56.49 21.23 -10.00
CA ARG A 176 57.77 20.86 -10.58
C ARG A 176 58.66 22.10 -10.60
N ARG A 177 59.63 22.16 -9.69
CA ARG A 177 61.05 22.51 -9.88
C ARG A 177 61.68 22.78 -8.53
#